data_AF-A0AAW1M2Q5-F1
#
_entry.id   AF-A0AAW1M2Q5-F1
#
_cell.length_a   1.000
_cell.length_b   1.000
_cell.length_c   1.000
_cell.angle_alpha   90.00
_cell.angle_beta   90.00
_cell.angle_gamma   90.00
#
_symmetry.space_group_name_H-M   'P 1'
#
loop_
_entity.id
_entity.type
_entity.pdbx_description
1 polymer ?
#
loop_
_entity_poly.entity_id
_entity_poly.type
_entity_poly.pdbx_seq_one_letter_code
_entity_poly.pdbx_strand_id
1 'polypeptide(L)'
;MRRILCVLLISLLINLTTHPSAKWGVGAQSISARFDGFVFGKTTEFNPNNILIEAFFDPVCPDSRDAWPPLKEALLHYGSRVSLTVHPFPLPYHDNAFVTSRALHIVNGLNSSATYPLWESFFKNQGHYKDKNILRE
;
A
#
# COMPACT_ATOMS: atom_id res chain seq x y z
N MET A 1 15.97 50.07 7.84
CA MET A 1 16.52 48.80 8.36
C MET A 1 16.25 48.56 9.85
N ARG A 2 16.58 49.47 10.79
CA ARG A 2 16.36 49.27 12.24
C ARG A 2 14.91 48.98 12.67
N ARG A 3 13.91 49.59 12.04
CA ARG A 3 12.48 49.37 12.38
C ARG A 3 11.98 47.98 11.99
N ILE A 4 12.40 47.46 10.85
CA ILE A 4 12.02 46.11 10.37
C ILE A 4 12.66 45.03 11.25
N LEU A 5 13.92 45.24 11.63
CA LEU A 5 14.62 44.33 12.54
C LEU A 5 13.94 44.26 13.92
N CYS A 6 13.47 45.40 14.44
CA CYS A 6 12.71 45.44 15.70
C CYS A 6 11.39 44.67 15.61
N VAL A 7 10.62 44.85 14.53
CA VAL A 7 9.34 44.14 14.35
C VAL A 7 9.57 42.63 14.27
N LEU A 8 10.57 42.18 13.51
CA LEU A 8 10.91 40.76 13.40
C LEU A 8 11.37 40.15 14.73
N LEU A 9 12.17 40.88 15.51
CA LEU A 9 12.61 40.44 16.84
C LEU A 9 11.43 40.34 17.83
N ILE A 10 10.51 41.30 17.79
CA ILE A 10 9.31 41.29 18.63
C ILE A 10 8.41 40.12 18.25
N SER A 11 8.18 39.86 16.95
CA SER A 11 7.39 38.72 16.49
C SER A 11 8.02 37.38 16.87
N LEU A 12 9.35 37.25 16.82
CA LEU A 12 10.05 36.02 17.22
C LEU A 12 9.92 35.78 18.73
N LEU A 13 10.05 36.83 19.54
CA LEU A 13 9.89 36.76 20.99
C LEU A 13 8.44 36.40 21.39
N ILE A 14 7.43 36.92 20.68
CA ILE A 14 6.02 36.56 20.92
C ILE A 14 5.77 35.08 20.60
N ASN A 15 6.33 34.55 19.50
CA ASN A 15 6.18 33.13 19.17
C ASN A 15 6.88 32.19 20.16
N LEU A 16 8.03 32.61 20.73
CA LEU A 16 8.73 31.83 21.74
C LEU A 16 8.03 31.81 23.11
N THR A 17 7.30 32.86 23.48
CA THR A 17 6.61 32.95 24.78
C THR A 17 5.20 32.36 24.77
N THR A 18 4.56 32.30 23.60
CA THR A 18 3.19 31.79 23.43
C THR A 18 3.10 30.31 23.10
N HIS A 19 4.23 29.64 22.87
CA HIS A 19 4.29 28.19 22.68
C HIS A 19 5.07 27.55 23.84
N PRO A 20 4.45 27.43 25.03
CA PRO A 20 5.03 26.61 26.08
C PRO A 20 5.21 25.21 25.48
N SER A 21 6.47 24.77 25.45
CA SER A 21 6.95 23.46 25.03
C SER A 21 5.82 22.57 24.52
N ALA A 22 5.57 22.59 23.20
CA ALA A 22 4.66 21.65 22.58
C ALA A 22 5.09 20.26 23.07
N LYS A 23 4.32 19.69 24.01
CA LYS A 23 4.62 18.38 24.54
C LYS A 23 4.32 17.45 23.39
N TRP A 24 5.38 17.02 22.70
CA TRP A 24 5.33 15.92 21.74
C TRP A 24 5.00 14.67 22.56
N GLY A 25 3.70 14.48 22.83
CA GLY A 25 3.19 13.25 23.37
C GLY A 25 3.38 12.20 22.29
N VAL A 26 4.39 11.36 22.43
CA VAL A 26 4.51 10.14 21.63
C VAL A 26 3.43 9.19 22.14
N GLY A 27 2.21 9.34 21.63
CA GLY A 27 1.17 8.34 21.80
C GLY A 27 1.51 7.11 20.96
N ALA A 28 1.17 5.93 21.46
CA ALA A 28 1.22 4.73 20.62
C ALA A 28 0.28 4.92 19.42
N GLN A 29 0.76 4.62 18.22
CA GLN A 29 -0.09 4.61 17.03
C GLN A 29 -1.14 3.50 17.20
N SER A 30 -2.41 3.83 16.98
CA SER A 30 -3.46 2.82 17.03
C SER A 30 -3.18 1.77 15.96
N ILE A 31 -3.06 0.51 16.38
CA ILE A 31 -2.95 -0.61 15.45
C ILE A 31 -4.24 -0.65 14.64
N SER A 32 -4.14 -0.65 13.31
CA SER A 32 -5.31 -0.79 12.43
C SER A 32 -6.10 -2.02 12.84
N ALA A 33 -7.40 -1.86 13.09
CA ALA A 33 -8.28 -2.99 13.39
C ALA A 33 -8.45 -3.96 12.21
N ARG A 34 -8.09 -3.51 10.99
CA ARG A 34 -8.08 -4.36 9.80
C ARG A 34 -6.65 -4.75 9.45
N PHE A 35 -6.44 -6.06 9.36
CA PHE A 35 -5.30 -6.65 8.69
C PHE A 35 -5.33 -6.23 7.21
N ASP A 36 -4.16 -5.94 6.65
CA ASP A 36 -4.08 -5.49 5.26
C ASP A 36 -4.43 -6.61 4.28
N GLY A 37 -4.59 -6.26 3.01
CA GLY A 37 -4.76 -7.21 1.92
C GLY A 37 -6.20 -7.38 1.44
N PHE A 38 -6.30 -7.96 0.25
CA PHE A 38 -7.55 -8.15 -0.46
C PHE A 38 -7.82 -9.64 -0.61
N VAL A 39 -8.99 -10.08 -0.19
CA VAL A 39 -9.43 -11.47 -0.37
C VAL A 39 -9.71 -11.72 -1.86
N PHE A 40 -9.08 -12.74 -2.44
CA PHE A 40 -9.35 -13.17 -3.81
C PHE A 40 -10.55 -14.12 -3.88
N GLY A 41 -11.49 -13.84 -4.79
CA GLY A 41 -12.68 -14.67 -4.99
C GLY A 41 -13.82 -14.36 -4.01
N LYS A 42 -14.67 -15.35 -3.75
CA LYS A 42 -15.94 -15.16 -2.99
C LYS A 42 -15.81 -15.40 -1.48
N THR A 43 -14.65 -15.85 -0.99
CA THR A 43 -14.52 -16.38 0.37
C THR A 43 -14.22 -15.27 1.36
N THR A 44 -15.22 -14.47 1.76
CA THR A 44 -15.03 -13.38 2.72
C THR A 44 -14.93 -13.84 4.18
N GLU A 45 -15.20 -15.11 4.47
CA GLU A 45 -15.19 -15.67 5.82
C GLU A 45 -13.93 -16.49 6.09
N PHE A 46 -13.29 -16.22 7.22
CA PHE A 46 -12.17 -17.03 7.72
C PHE A 46 -12.65 -18.45 7.99
N ASN A 47 -12.00 -19.44 7.36
CA ASN A 47 -12.25 -20.85 7.59
C ASN A 47 -10.98 -21.50 8.14
N PRO A 48 -10.96 -21.92 9.42
CA PRO A 48 -9.77 -22.53 10.04
C PRO A 48 -9.40 -23.89 9.45
N ASN A 49 -10.30 -24.52 8.66
CA ASN A 49 -10.04 -25.78 7.97
C ASN A 49 -9.40 -25.58 6.59
N ASN A 50 -9.21 -24.33 6.15
CA ASN A 50 -8.61 -24.00 4.87
C ASN A 50 -7.16 -23.56 5.05
N ILE A 51 -6.31 -23.88 4.08
CA ILE A 51 -4.96 -23.31 3.99
C ILE A 51 -5.10 -21.87 3.49
N LEU A 52 -4.74 -20.91 4.32
CA LEU A 52 -4.63 -19.50 3.92
C LEU A 52 -3.28 -19.26 3.24
N ILE A 53 -3.32 -18.84 1.98
CA ILE A 53 -2.16 -18.33 1.25
C ILE A 53 -2.16 -16.81 1.39
N GLU A 54 -1.04 -16.26 1.85
CA GLU A 54 -0.82 -14.82 1.91
C GLU A 54 0.26 -14.44 0.89
N ALA A 55 -0.13 -13.67 -0.12
CA ALA A 55 0.76 -13.27 -1.21
C ALA A 55 1.12 -11.79 -1.10
N PHE A 56 2.40 -11.48 -0.83
CA PHE A 56 2.91 -10.11 -0.76
C PHE A 56 3.45 -9.71 -2.12
N PHE A 57 2.61 -9.03 -2.91
CA PHE A 57 2.90 -8.75 -4.31
C PHE A 57 3.06 -7.24 -4.52
N ASP A 58 4.11 -6.88 -5.25
CA ASP A 58 4.26 -5.52 -5.77
C ASP A 58 3.50 -5.42 -7.10
N PRO A 59 2.53 -4.49 -7.24
CA PRO A 59 1.73 -4.36 -8.46
C PRO A 59 2.53 -4.07 -9.75
N VAL A 60 3.78 -3.59 -9.64
CA VAL A 60 4.63 -3.27 -10.79
C VAL A 60 5.84 -4.19 -10.95
N CYS A 61 6.04 -5.16 -10.04
CA CYS A 61 7.14 -6.13 -10.13
C CYS A 61 6.89 -7.21 -11.20
N PRO A 62 7.86 -7.48 -12.10
CA PRO A 62 7.75 -8.57 -13.07
C PRO A 62 7.56 -9.95 -12.43
N ASP A 63 8.32 -10.27 -11.38
CA ASP A 63 8.21 -11.57 -10.71
C ASP A 63 6.84 -11.78 -10.04
N SER A 64 6.29 -10.72 -9.42
CA SER A 64 4.93 -10.77 -8.86
C SER A 64 3.88 -11.02 -9.95
N ARG A 65 4.05 -10.42 -11.14
CA ARG A 65 3.20 -10.68 -12.30
C ARG A 65 3.34 -12.13 -12.77
N ASP A 66 4.56 -12.65 -12.87
CA ASP A 66 4.83 -13.98 -13.41
C ASP A 66 4.43 -15.10 -12.43
N ALA A 67 4.44 -14.83 -11.13
CA ALA A 67 3.88 -15.70 -10.10
C ALA A 67 2.34 -15.73 -10.09
N TRP A 68 1.66 -14.76 -10.69
CA TRP A 68 0.20 -14.64 -10.62
C TRP A 68 -0.56 -15.77 -11.35
N PRO A 69 -0.25 -16.14 -12.60
CA PRO A 69 -0.92 -17.27 -13.27
C PRO A 69 -0.81 -18.62 -12.53
N PRO A 70 0.38 -19.11 -12.13
CA PRO A 70 0.47 -20.40 -11.42
C PRO A 70 -0.20 -20.36 -10.05
N LEU A 71 -0.20 -19.21 -9.36
CA LEU A 71 -0.97 -19.05 -8.12
C LEU A 71 -2.48 -19.22 -8.36
N LYS A 72 -3.02 -18.62 -9.43
CA LYS A 72 -4.42 -18.82 -9.82
C LYS A 72 -4.72 -20.27 -10.19
N GLU A 73 -3.80 -20.96 -10.86
CA GLU A 73 -3.94 -22.40 -11.17
C GLU A 73 -3.99 -23.25 -9.90
N ALA A 74 -3.15 -22.96 -8.90
CA ALA A 74 -3.19 -23.63 -7.61
C ALA A 74 -4.55 -23.42 -6.91
N LEU A 75 -5.09 -22.19 -6.93
CA LEU A 75 -6.42 -21.92 -6.38
C LEU A 75 -7.53 -22.71 -7.07
N LEU A 76 -7.47 -22.82 -8.40
CA LEU A 76 -8.42 -23.65 -9.16
C LEU A 76 -8.28 -25.14 -8.81
N HIS A 77 -7.05 -25.64 -8.68
CA HIS A 77 -6.79 -27.05 -8.39
C HIS A 77 -7.24 -27.47 -6.99
N TYR A 78 -6.93 -26.65 -5.97
CA TYR A 78 -7.24 -26.98 -4.58
C TYR A 78 -8.66 -26.58 -4.16
N GLY A 79 -9.28 -25.64 -4.88
CA GLY A 79 -10.68 -25.25 -4.70
C GLY A 79 -10.94 -24.68 -3.32
N SER A 80 -12.01 -25.15 -2.66
CA SER A 80 -12.41 -24.66 -1.33
C SER A 80 -11.43 -24.99 -0.20
N ARG A 81 -10.40 -25.80 -0.44
CA ARG A 81 -9.37 -26.15 0.56
C ARG A 81 -8.35 -25.03 0.79
N VAL A 82 -8.29 -24.07 -0.13
CA VAL A 82 -7.35 -22.94 -0.06
C VAL A 82 -8.12 -21.62 -0.14
N SER A 83 -7.61 -20.61 0.56
CA SER A 83 -8.03 -19.22 0.43
C SER A 83 -6.80 -18.37 0.11
N LEU A 84 -7.01 -17.23 -0.55
CA LEU A 84 -5.95 -16.29 -0.89
C LEU A 84 -6.29 -14.88 -0.41
N THR A 85 -5.35 -14.29 0.31
CA THR A 85 -5.29 -12.85 0.56
C THR A 85 -4.04 -12.30 -0.12
N VAL A 86 -4.22 -11.27 -0.96
CA VAL A 86 -3.10 -10.60 -1.63
C VAL A 86 -2.85 -9.25 -0.95
N HIS A 87 -1.62 -9.05 -0.49
CA HIS A 87 -1.14 -7.86 0.18
C HIS A 87 -0.33 -7.00 -0.80
N PRO A 88 -0.73 -5.74 -1.07
CA PRO A 88 0.12 -4.79 -1.77
C PRO A 88 1.43 -4.58 -1.02
N PHE A 89 2.56 -4.93 -1.64
CA PHE A 89 3.87 -4.80 -1.03
C PHE A 89 4.78 -3.94 -1.92
N PRO A 90 4.76 -2.60 -1.75
CA PRO A 90 5.51 -1.73 -2.64
C PRO A 90 7.01 -1.80 -2.36
N LEU A 91 7.79 -2.32 -3.31
CA LEU A 91 9.24 -2.41 -3.16
C LEU A 91 9.87 -1.02 -3.32
N PRO A 92 10.87 -0.67 -2.49
CA PRO A 92 11.42 0.68 -2.44
C PRO A 92 12.20 1.09 -3.69
N TYR A 93 12.50 0.13 -4.56
CA TYR A 93 13.20 0.30 -5.82
C TYR A 93 12.24 0.20 -7.02
N HIS A 94 10.95 0.46 -6.86
CA HIS A 94 10.02 0.58 -7.98
C HIS A 94 9.29 1.91 -7.89
N ASP A 95 9.57 2.83 -8.82
CA ASP A 95 9.07 4.22 -8.80
C ASP A 95 7.57 4.35 -8.56
N ASN A 96 6.78 3.44 -9.16
CA ASN A 96 5.31 3.48 -9.09
C ASN A 96 4.71 2.48 -8.11
N ALA A 97 5.51 1.71 -7.37
CA ALA A 97 5.01 0.68 -6.47
C ALA A 97 4.13 1.27 -5.36
N PHE A 98 4.57 2.34 -4.70
CA PHE A 98 3.76 2.98 -3.66
C PHE A 98 2.44 3.55 -4.20
N VAL A 99 2.50 4.21 -5.36
CA VAL A 99 1.32 4.86 -5.97
C VAL A 99 0.29 3.82 -6.43
N THR A 100 0.75 2.74 -7.05
CA THR A 100 -0.13 1.65 -7.51
C THR A 100 -0.73 0.88 -6.34
N SER A 101 0.04 0.57 -5.30
CA SER A 101 -0.48 0.00 -4.03
C SER A 101 -1.53 0.89 -3.40
N ARG A 102 -1.28 2.20 -3.31
CA ARG A 102 -2.28 3.15 -2.79
C ARG A 102 -3.54 3.20 -3.65
N ALA A 103 -3.42 3.17 -4.97
CA ALA A 103 -4.57 3.14 -5.88
C ALA A 103 -5.47 1.92 -5.63
N LEU A 104 -4.88 0.75 -5.35
CA LEU A 104 -5.64 -0.46 -5.01
C LEU A 104 -6.44 -0.28 -3.72
N HIS A 105 -5.87 0.29 -2.66
CA HIS A 105 -6.64 0.55 -1.43
C HIS A 105 -7.79 1.54 -1.64
N ILE A 106 -7.55 2.60 -2.43
CA ILE A 106 -8.60 3.58 -2.77
C ILE A 106 -9.73 2.89 -3.53
N VAL A 107 -9.42 2.13 -4.57
CA VAL A 107 -10.44 1.41 -5.36
C VAL A 107 -11.16 0.38 -4.51
N ASN A 108 -10.46 -0.35 -3.64
CA ASN A 108 -11.10 -1.30 -2.74
C ASN A 108 -12.09 -0.64 -1.78
N GLY A 109 -11.78 0.56 -1.30
CA GLY A 109 -12.68 1.36 -0.46
C GLY A 109 -13.93 1.88 -1.20
N LEU A 110 -13.82 2.12 -2.51
CA LEU A 110 -14.93 2.60 -3.34
C LEU A 110 -15.78 1.45 -3.93
N ASN A 111 -15.12 0.41 -4.42
CA ASN A 111 -15.71 -0.78 -5.00
C ASN A 111 -14.70 -1.94 -4.94
N SER A 112 -14.86 -2.82 -3.95
CA SER A 112 -13.99 -3.99 -3.75
C SER A 112 -13.97 -4.97 -4.94
N SER A 113 -15.03 -5.01 -5.75
CA SER A 113 -15.06 -5.86 -6.95
C SER A 113 -14.14 -5.36 -8.06
N ALA A 114 -13.71 -4.10 -8.01
CA ALA A 114 -12.81 -3.49 -9.00
C ALA A 114 -11.31 -3.65 -8.63
N THR A 115 -10.99 -4.11 -7.42
CA THR A 115 -9.61 -4.23 -6.93
C THR A 115 -8.76 -5.15 -7.81
N TYR A 116 -9.20 -6.40 -8.04
CA TYR A 116 -8.45 -7.35 -8.87
C TYR A 116 -8.44 -7.00 -10.37
N PRO A 117 -9.53 -6.49 -10.97
CA PRO A 117 -9.46 -5.93 -12.33
C PRO A 117 -8.41 -4.82 -12.48
N LEU A 118 -8.30 -3.91 -11.51
CA LEU A 118 -7.25 -2.90 -11.50
C LEU A 118 -5.86 -3.52 -11.31
N TRP A 119 -5.74 -4.46 -10.37
CA TRP A 119 -4.50 -5.18 -10.11
C TRP A 119 -3.94 -5.84 -11.39
N GLU A 120 -4.77 -6.62 -12.07
CA GLU A 120 -4.37 -7.30 -13.31
C GLU A 120 -4.08 -6.31 -14.44
N SER A 121 -4.70 -5.13 -14.44
CA SER A 121 -4.36 -4.04 -15.37
C SER A 121 -2.95 -3.50 -15.14
N PHE A 122 -2.50 -3.36 -13.88
CA PHE A 122 -1.11 -2.97 -13.60
C PHE A 122 -0.13 -4.00 -14.15
N PHE A 123 -0.37 -5.29 -13.89
CA PHE A 123 0.39 -6.41 -14.45
C PHE A 123 0.45 -6.41 -15.98
N LYS A 124 -0.68 -6.19 -16.64
CA LYS A 124 -0.77 -6.13 -18.11
C LYS A 124 0.00 -4.95 -18.69
N ASN A 125 -0.02 -3.80 -18.02
CA ASN A 125 0.51 -2.54 -18.55
C ASN A 125 1.84 -2.12 -17.90
N GLN A 126 2.54 -3.04 -17.23
CA GLN A 126 3.75 -2.74 -16.44
C GLN A 126 4.81 -1.91 -17.17
N GLY A 127 4.96 -2.06 -18.49
CA GLY A 127 5.91 -1.25 -19.27
C GLY A 127 5.71 0.27 -19.16
N HIS A 128 4.52 0.73 -18.78
CA HIS A 128 4.21 2.15 -18.54
C HIS A 128 4.54 2.61 -17.11
N TYR A 129 4.69 1.66 -16.17
CA TYR A 129 4.86 1.92 -14.74
C TYR A 129 6.25 1.52 -14.21
N LYS A 130 7.04 0.81 -15.02
CA LYS A 130 8.41 0.42 -14.69
C LYS A 130 9.37 1.59 -14.88
N ASP A 131 10.32 1.72 -13.94
CA ASP A 131 11.51 2.53 -14.18
C ASP A 131 12.35 1.85 -15.27
N LYS A 132 12.83 2.63 -16.23
CA LYS A 132 13.69 2.16 -17.32
C LYS A 132 15.16 2.01 -16.90
N ASN A 133 15.51 2.48 -15.70
CA ASN A 133 16.88 2.54 -15.19
C ASN A 133 17.21 1.43 -14.19
N ILE A 134 16.21 0.64 -13.78
CA ILE A 134 16.39 -0.50 -12.87
C ILE A 134 16.59 -1.73 -13.73
N LEU A 135 17.62 -2.50 -13.36
CA LEU A 135 18.26 -3.54 -14.16
C LEU A 135 17.24 -4.34 -14.97
N ARG A 136 17.45 -4.38 -16.28
CA ARG A 136 16.60 -5.09 -17.24
C ARG A 136 16.56 -6.57 -16.87
N GLU A 137 15.46 -7.00 -16.28
CA GLU A 137 14.99 -8.39 -16.26
C GLU A 137 13.98 -8.61 -17.39
#